data_AF-A0A355QFN3-F1
#
_entry.id   AF-A0A355QFN3-F1
#
_cell.length_a   1.000
_cell.length_b   1.000
_cell.length_c   1.000
_cell.angle_alpha   90.00
_cell.angle_beta   90.00
_cell.angle_gamma   90.00
#
_symmetry.space_group_name_H-M   'P 1'
#
loop_
_entity.id
_entity.type
_entity.pdbx_description
1 polymer ?
#
loop_
_entity_poly.entity_id
_entity_poly.type
_entity_poly.pdbx_seq_one_letter_code
_entity_poly.pdbx_strand_id
1 'polypeptide(L)' 'MAEWATWTGYSDAERIAIEFAERFEGDVAACDDAFFERLAEHFDEGLVRDLTFCIGGWLGMGRITRVLDRSVACPVH' A
#
# COMPACT_ATOMS: atom_id res chain seq x y z
N MET A 1 13.22 1.75 7.21
CA MET A 1 12.90 2.58 6.03
C MET A 1 13.04 1.66 4.84
N ALA A 2 11.94 1.25 4.22
CA ALA A 2 12.01 0.35 3.08
C ALA A 2 12.74 1.04 1.92
N GLU A 3 13.72 0.37 1.32
CA GLU A 3 14.59 0.92 0.25
C GLU A 3 13.90 1.04 -1.12
N TRP A 4 12.57 0.92 -1.16
CA TRP A 4 11.80 0.82 -2.39
C TRP A 4 11.94 2.04 -3.29
N ALA A 5 12.08 3.23 -2.72
CA ALA A 5 12.18 4.48 -3.46
C ALA A 5 13.51 4.60 -4.23
N THR A 6 14.57 3.95 -3.76
CA THR A 6 15.93 4.06 -4.32
C THR A 6 16.41 2.78 -5.00
N TRP A 7 15.68 1.67 -4.86
CA TRP A 7 16.07 0.41 -5.48
C TRP A 7 15.85 0.44 -6.99
N THR A 8 16.92 0.18 -7.74
CA THR A 8 16.92 0.24 -9.21
C THR A 8 16.26 -0.96 -9.88
N GLY A 9 15.91 -2.00 -9.11
CA GLY A 9 15.24 -3.19 -9.63
C GLY A 9 13.74 -3.03 -9.87
N TYR A 10 13.11 -1.97 -9.34
CA TYR A 10 11.72 -1.64 -9.66
C TYR A 10 11.64 -0.79 -10.92
N SER A 11 10.69 -1.15 -11.79
CA SER A 11 10.17 -0.27 -12.84
C SER A 11 9.47 0.96 -12.26
N ASP A 12 9.26 1.98 -13.09
CA ASP A 12 8.58 3.21 -12.64
C ASP A 12 7.11 2.94 -12.25
N ALA A 13 6.45 1.99 -12.94
CA ALA A 13 5.10 1.52 -12.59
C ALA A 13 5.06 0.83 -11.22
N GLU A 14 6.06 0.00 -10.89
CA GLU A 14 6.14 -0.63 -9.57
C GLU A 14 6.45 0.40 -8.48
N ARG A 15 7.33 1.37 -8.74
CA ARG A 15 7.63 2.41 -7.76
C ARG A 15 6.40 3.25 -7.42
N ILE A 16 5.62 3.68 -8.42
CA ILE A 16 4.43 4.48 -8.15
C ILE A 16 3.30 3.66 -7.48
N ALA A 17 3.21 2.35 -7.76
CA ALA A 17 2.30 1.46 -7.04
C ALA A 17 2.69 1.28 -5.57
N ILE A 18 3.99 1.19 -5.26
CA ILE A 18 4.48 1.14 -3.87
C ILE A 18 4.24 2.49 -3.19
N GLU A 19 4.52 3.61 -3.88
CA GLU A 19 4.20 4.96 -3.39
C GLU A 19 2.71 5.11 -3.05
N PHE A 20 1.82 4.53 -3.87
CA PHE A 20 0.38 4.52 -3.60
C PHE A 20 0.07 3.79 -2.29
N ALA A 21 0.64 2.60 -2.08
CA ALA A 21 0.40 1.81 -0.88
C ALA A 21 0.85 2.54 0.39
N GLU A 22 2.02 3.18 0.35
CA GLU A 22 2.57 3.96 1.47
C GLU A 22 1.69 5.19 1.79
N ARG A 23 1.26 5.95 0.77
CA ARG A 23 0.34 7.09 0.94
C ARG A 23 -1.02 6.61 1.47
N PHE A 24 -1.56 5.53 0.92
CA PHE A 24 -2.85 4.97 1.34
C PHE A 24 -2.85 4.51 2.81
N GLU A 25 -1.73 3.97 3.30
CA GLU A 25 -1.59 3.58 4.71
C GLU A 25 -1.38 4.78 5.64
N GLY A 26 -0.51 5.73 5.26
CA GLY A 26 -0.04 6.81 6.13
C GLY A 26 -0.84 8.11 6.06
N ASP A 27 -1.16 8.57 4.85
CA ASP A 27 -1.90 9.82 4.61
C ASP A 27 -2.62 9.78 3.26
N VAL A 28 -3.88 9.38 3.27
CA VAL A 28 -4.70 9.27 2.06
C VAL A 28 -4.93 10.64 1.39
N ALA A 29 -4.85 11.75 2.14
CA ALA A 29 -4.98 13.09 1.57
C ALA A 29 -3.76 13.47 0.72
N ALA A 30 -2.62 12.79 0.93
CA ALA A 30 -1.47 12.91 0.05
C ALA A 30 -1.68 12.23 -1.30
N CYS A 31 -2.71 11.42 -1.51
CA CYS A 31 -3.10 10.95 -2.85
C CYS A 31 -3.87 12.08 -3.58
N ASP A 32 -3.16 13.16 -3.92
CA ASP A 32 -3.69 14.33 -4.60
C ASP A 32 -3.79 14.14 -6.12
N ASP A 33 -4.35 15.12 -6.81
CA ASP A 33 -4.52 15.09 -8.27
C ASP A 33 -3.18 14.90 -8.99
N ALA A 34 -2.11 15.56 -8.52
CA ALA A 34 -0.77 15.43 -9.10
C ALA A 34 -0.21 14.00 -8.97
N PHE A 35 -0.50 13.31 -7.88
CA PHE A 35 -0.18 11.90 -7.73
C PHE A 35 -0.99 11.03 -8.71
N PHE A 36 -2.30 11.26 -8.82
CA PHE A 36 -3.15 10.48 -9.73
C PHE A 36 -2.83 10.73 -11.20
N GLU A 37 -2.39 11.93 -11.58
CA GLU A 37 -1.88 12.23 -12.92
C GLU A 37 -0.65 11.37 -13.25
N ARG A 38 0.33 11.29 -12.33
CA ARG A 38 1.50 10.42 -12.49
C ARG A 38 1.12 8.94 -12.52
N LEU A 39 0.15 8.53 -11.70
CA LEU A 39 -0.34 7.15 -11.66
C LEU A 39 -0.97 6.75 -13.00
N ALA A 40 -1.71 7.67 -13.61
CA ALA A 40 -2.36 7.48 -14.90
C ALA A 40 -1.39 7.31 -16.08
N GLU A 41 -0.12 7.71 -15.94
CA GLU A 41 0.93 7.43 -16.94
C GLU A 41 1.25 5.93 -17.03
N HIS A 42 0.96 5.16 -15.97
CA HIS A 42 1.29 3.73 -15.87
C HIS A 42 0.07 2.81 -15.75
N PHE A 43 -1.05 3.30 -15.24
CA PHE A 43 -2.25 2.52 -14.95
C PHE A 43 -3.50 3.19 -15.52
N ASP A 44 -4.33 2.44 -16.24
CA ASP A 44 -5.66 2.92 -16.62
C ASP A 44 -6.63 2.94 -15.42
N GLU A 45 -7.79 3.58 -15.57
CA GLU A 45 -8.79 3.69 -14.49
C GLU A 45 -9.22 2.32 -13.91
N GLY A 46 -9.28 1.29 -14.75
CA GLY A 46 -9.63 -0.07 -14.32
C GLY A 46 -8.52 -0.67 -13.46
N LEU A 47 -7.27 -0.55 -13.91
CA LEU A 47 -6.11 -1.01 -13.16
C LEU A 47 -5.88 -0.20 -11.88
N VAL A 48 -6.16 1.10 -11.86
CA VAL A 48 -6.11 1.92 -10.63
C VAL A 48 -7.14 1.42 -9.61
N ARG A 49 -8.36 1.08 -10.06
CA ARG A 49 -9.37 0.47 -9.18
C ARG A 49 -8.90 -0.86 -8.61
N ASP A 50 -8.38 -1.74 -9.45
CA ASP A 50 -7.90 -3.05 -9.04
C ASP A 50 -6.71 -2.95 -8.08
N LEU A 51 -5.78 -2.03 -8.35
CA LEU A 51 -4.65 -1.71 -7.48
C LEU A 51 -5.14 -1.20 -6.12
N THR A 52 -6.12 -0.30 -6.10
CA THR A 52 -6.73 0.21 -4.86
C THR A 52 -7.37 -0.92 -4.05
N PHE A 53 -8.09 -1.83 -4.72
CA PHE A 53 -8.69 -3.01 -4.08
C PHE A 53 -7.63 -3.93 -3.46
N CYS A 54 -6.54 -4.19 -4.19
CA CYS A 54 -5.42 -4.98 -3.71
C CYS A 54 -4.80 -4.35 -2.46
N ILE A 55 -4.43 -3.07 -2.53
CA ILE A 55 -3.82 -2.33 -1.42
C ILE A 55 -4.73 -2.37 -0.18
N GLY A 56 -6.00 -2.01 -0.34
CA GLY A 56 -6.96 -2.00 0.75
C GLY A 56 -7.19 -3.38 1.37
N GLY A 57 -7.26 -4.42 0.54
CA GLY A 57 -7.43 -5.81 0.99
C GLY A 57 -6.25 -6.31 1.81
N TRP A 58 -5.02 -6.14 1.32
CA TRP A 58 -3.81 -6.59 2.02
C TRP A 58 -3.57 -5.82 3.32
N LEU A 59 -3.75 -4.50 3.33
CA LEU A 59 -3.63 -3.68 4.54
C LEU A 59 -4.72 -4.00 5.56
N GLY A 60 -5.96 -4.18 5.11
CA GLY A 60 -7.08 -4.61 5.95
C GLY A 60 -6.80 -5.96 6.62
N MET A 61 -6.27 -6.92 5.87
CA MET A 61 -5.86 -8.21 6.42
C MET A 61 -4.74 -8.08 7.44
N GLY A 62 -3.71 -7.26 7.19
CA GLY A 62 -2.65 -6.99 8.17
C GLY A 62 -3.19 -6.45 9.50
N ARG A 63 -4.19 -5.55 9.44
CA ARG A 63 -4.88 -5.03 10.63
C ARG A 63 -5.68 -6.11 11.36
N ILE A 64 -6.39 -6.98 10.62
CA ILE A 64 -7.14 -8.11 11.21
C ILE A 64 -6.18 -9.06 11.92
N THR A 65 -5.08 -9.45 11.29
CA THR A 65 -4.07 -10.33 11.89
C THR A 65 -3.52 -9.73 13.19
N ARG A 66 -3.19 -8.43 13.19
CA ARG A 66 -2.72 -7.73 14.39
C ARG A 66 -3.75 -7.71 15.53
N VAL A 67 -5.05 -7.64 15.21
CA VAL A 67 -6.11 -7.72 16.22
C VAL A 67 -6.21 -9.12 16.82
N LEU A 68 -6.09 -10.17 15.99
CA LEU A 68 -6.21 -11.58 16.39
C LEU A 68 -4.96 -12.12 17.12
N ASP A 69 -3.78 -11.60 16.80
CA ASP A 69 -2.50 -11.94 17.44
C ASP A 69 -2.47 -11.59 18.94
N ARG A 70 -3.46 -10.84 19.44
CA ARG A 70 -3.62 -10.54 20.87
C ARG A 70 -4.17 -11.70 21.72
N SER A 71 -4.38 -12.88 21.16
CA SER A 71 -4.80 -14.08 21.90
C SER A 71 -3.64 -14.94 22.42
N VAL A 72 -2.38 -14.60 22.11
CA VAL A 72 -1.18 -15.27 22.67
C VAL A 72 -0.55 -14.40 23.77
N ALA A 73 -1.31 -14.11 24.82
CA ALA A 73 -0.78 -13.47 26.02
C ALA A 73 -1.41 -14.08 27.27
N CYS A 74 -1.04 -15.33 27.56
CA CYS A 74 -0.88 -15.78 28.93
C CYS A 74 0.08 -16.99 28.94
N PRO A 75 1.37 -16.83 29.29
CA PRO A 75 2.10 -17.96 29.84
C PRO A 75 1.45 -18.26 31.19
N VAL A 76 0.68 -19.35 31.28
CA VAL A 76 0.26 -19.88 32.57
C VAL A 76 1.53 -20.29 33.32
N HIS A 77 1.79 -19.61 34.45
CA HIS A 77 2.82 -20.01 35.40
C HIS A 77 2.27 -21.10 36.31
#